data_AF-A0A2S5KXV0-F1
#
_entry.id   AF-A0A2S5KXV0-F1
#
_cell.length_a   1.000
_cell.length_b   1.000
_cell.length_c   1.000
_cell.angle_alpha   90.00
_cell.angle_beta   90.00
_cell.angle_gamma   90.00
#
_symmetry.space_group_name_H-M   'P 1'
#
loop_
_entity.id
_entity.type
_entity.pdbx_description
1 polymer ?
#
loop_
_entity_poly.entity_id
_entity_poly.type
_entity_poly.pdbx_seq_one_letter_code
_entity_poly.pdbx_strand_id
1 'polypeptide(L)'
;LEFSEHRKPTQIFAHGFLTVNGEKMSKSRGTFITARSYLDHIKNPEYLRYYYAAKLNSTMEDIDLNLEDFVARVNSDLVGKYINIASRTAGFINKRFEGQLNPSAHNAVVSEIKASANVIAESYTEREYGKALREIMRLADVANGFVAEKAPWVMAKQEGQDAALQEVCSDALEMFRLLTLYLKPVLPKLAGEIEQFLNIAPLSWDAVAASLTTQHRINAYEHLITRVDIKQIEAMTEANKQNLQATPAPVPNSPQRHAEPQAASPETAQAEYISIDDFTKVDLRIAKILNAEHVEGAEKLLKLSLDIGEDKPRQVFAGIKSAYDPADLIGRLTVMVANLAPRKMKFGMSEGMVLAASDERGGPYILSPDSGAQAGMRVK
;
A
#
# COMPACT_ATOMS: atom_id res chain seq x y z
N LEU A 1 -4.04 -31.86 -24.18
CA LEU A 1 -3.43 -32.60 -23.04
C LEU A 1 -4.01 -34.01 -22.88
N GLU A 2 -5.32 -34.23 -23.03
CA GLU A 2 -5.91 -35.60 -22.89
C GLU A 2 -5.50 -36.59 -23.99
N PHE A 3 -5.03 -36.09 -25.13
CA PHE A 3 -4.62 -36.93 -26.28
C PHE A 3 -3.13 -36.79 -26.62
N SER A 4 -2.32 -36.21 -25.72
CA SER A 4 -0.91 -35.90 -25.99
C SER A 4 0.08 -36.56 -25.02
N GLU A 5 -0.37 -37.52 -24.19
CA GLU A 5 0.42 -38.25 -23.17
C GLU A 5 1.21 -37.39 -22.15
N HIS A 6 1.03 -36.07 -22.17
CA HIS A 6 1.67 -35.15 -21.24
C HIS A 6 0.87 -35.05 -19.93
N ARG A 7 1.59 -34.97 -18.80
CA ARG A 7 0.98 -34.72 -17.49
C ARG A 7 0.26 -33.36 -17.45
N LYS A 8 -0.91 -33.32 -16.81
CA LYS A 8 -1.61 -32.06 -16.50
C LYS A 8 -0.89 -31.32 -15.35
N PRO A 9 -0.97 -29.98 -15.26
CA PRO A 9 -0.54 -29.25 -14.08
C PRO A 9 -1.25 -29.79 -12.83
N THR A 10 -0.54 -30.00 -11.72
CA THR A 10 -1.16 -30.46 -10.46
C THR A 10 -2.04 -29.36 -9.88
N GLN A 11 -1.53 -28.12 -9.89
CA GLN A 11 -2.22 -26.92 -9.42
C GLN A 11 -1.74 -25.73 -10.27
N ILE A 12 -2.60 -24.73 -10.44
CA ILE A 12 -2.29 -23.47 -11.10
C ILE A 12 -2.53 -22.37 -10.06
N PHE A 13 -1.48 -21.62 -9.74
CA PHE A 13 -1.56 -20.49 -8.82
C PHE A 13 -1.61 -19.19 -9.62
N ALA A 14 -2.65 -18.40 -9.37
CA ALA A 14 -2.84 -17.08 -9.95
C ALA A 14 -2.92 -16.05 -8.83
N HIS A 15 -2.49 -14.82 -9.12
CA HIS A 15 -2.62 -13.67 -8.25
C HIS A 15 -3.30 -12.53 -9.02
N GLY A 16 -3.88 -11.56 -8.32
CA GLY A 16 -4.45 -10.37 -8.96
C GLY A 16 -3.39 -9.48 -9.60
N PHE A 17 -3.82 -8.37 -10.19
CA PHE A 17 -2.93 -7.38 -10.77
C PHE A 17 -2.26 -6.52 -9.69
N LEU A 18 -1.18 -5.85 -10.08
CA LEU A 18 -0.50 -4.87 -9.24
C LEU A 18 -0.97 -3.46 -9.62
N THR A 19 -1.41 -2.69 -8.64
CA THR A 19 -1.61 -1.24 -8.74
C THR A 19 -0.50 -0.50 -8.01
N VAL A 20 -0.34 0.79 -8.31
CA VAL A 20 0.59 1.69 -7.62
C VAL A 20 -0.20 2.89 -7.14
N ASN A 21 -0.21 3.15 -5.83
CA ASN A 21 -1.02 4.19 -5.17
C ASN A 21 -2.50 4.18 -5.59
N GLY A 22 -3.10 2.99 -5.73
CA GLY A 22 -4.49 2.78 -6.13
C GLY A 22 -4.75 2.88 -7.64
N GLU A 23 -3.74 3.17 -8.46
CA GLU A 23 -3.88 3.29 -9.90
C GLU A 23 -3.31 2.08 -10.66
N LYS A 24 -3.95 1.69 -11.77
CA LYS A 24 -3.34 0.73 -12.70
C LYS A 24 -2.03 1.28 -13.24
N MET A 25 -0.99 0.46 -13.25
CA MET A 25 0.31 0.81 -13.81
C MET A 25 0.16 1.28 -15.26
N SER A 26 0.54 2.53 -15.53
CA SER A 26 0.55 3.10 -16.86
C SER A 26 1.86 3.79 -17.13
N LYS A 27 2.39 3.60 -18.34
CA LYS A 27 3.53 4.37 -18.83
C LYS A 27 3.18 5.85 -18.76
N SER A 28 2.10 6.32 -19.38
CA SER A 28 1.77 7.76 -19.47
C SER A 28 1.61 8.50 -18.13
N ARG A 29 1.23 7.82 -17.05
CA ARG A 29 1.02 8.43 -15.72
C ARG A 29 2.26 8.40 -14.81
N GLY A 30 3.37 7.82 -15.26
CA GLY A 30 4.59 7.67 -14.44
C GLY A 30 4.47 6.63 -13.32
N THR A 31 3.34 5.93 -13.21
CA THR A 31 3.11 4.83 -12.24
C THR A 31 3.68 3.49 -12.73
N PHE A 32 4.26 3.46 -13.93
CA PHE A 32 4.95 2.29 -14.45
C PHE A 32 6.36 2.18 -13.86
N ILE A 33 6.47 1.48 -12.74
CA ILE A 33 7.74 1.19 -12.08
C ILE A 33 8.29 -0.10 -12.68
N THR A 34 9.32 0.02 -13.53
CA THR A 34 10.03 -1.17 -14.03
C THR A 34 10.95 -1.73 -12.95
N ALA A 35 11.21 -3.05 -12.99
CA ALA A 35 12.19 -3.68 -12.10
C ALA A 35 13.58 -3.04 -12.22
N ARG A 36 13.97 -2.60 -13.43
CA ARG A 36 15.24 -1.89 -13.65
C ARG A 36 15.25 -0.53 -12.95
N SER A 37 14.23 0.30 -13.17
CA SER A 37 14.10 1.60 -12.53
C SER A 37 14.11 1.50 -11.00
N TYR A 38 13.40 0.52 -10.45
CA TYR A 38 13.44 0.25 -9.01
C TYR A 38 14.87 -0.07 -8.52
N LEU A 39 15.60 -0.94 -9.21
CA LEU A 39 16.96 -1.32 -8.83
C LEU A 39 17.96 -0.18 -8.99
N ASP A 40 17.78 0.71 -9.96
CA ASP A 40 18.68 1.85 -10.18
C ASP A 40 18.60 2.86 -9.02
N HIS A 41 17.42 2.99 -8.39
CA HIS A 41 17.18 3.97 -7.32
C HIS A 41 17.25 3.35 -5.90
N ILE A 42 16.50 2.28 -5.66
CA ILE A 42 16.37 1.66 -4.32
C ILE A 42 17.46 0.61 -4.09
N LYS A 43 17.97 -0.01 -5.16
CA LYS A 43 19.07 -1.01 -5.19
C LYS A 43 18.81 -2.33 -4.46
N ASN A 44 18.09 -2.31 -3.35
CA ASN A 44 17.75 -3.51 -2.60
C ASN A 44 16.37 -4.07 -3.05
N PRO A 45 16.34 -5.18 -3.81
CA PRO A 45 15.09 -5.82 -4.23
C PRO A 45 14.33 -6.48 -3.07
N GLU A 46 14.99 -6.77 -1.96
CA GLU A 46 14.37 -7.51 -0.86
C GLU A 46 13.33 -6.69 -0.11
N TYR A 47 13.41 -5.36 -0.17
CA TYR A 47 12.37 -4.49 0.36
C TYR A 47 11.04 -4.70 -0.39
N LEU A 48 11.10 -4.79 -1.72
CA LEU A 48 9.91 -5.06 -2.54
C LEU A 48 9.41 -6.50 -2.34
N ARG A 49 10.32 -7.48 -2.23
CA ARG A 49 9.97 -8.87 -1.89
C ARG A 49 9.21 -8.94 -0.56
N TYR A 50 9.71 -8.27 0.47
CA TYR A 50 9.07 -8.21 1.78
C TYR A 50 7.69 -7.58 1.71
N TYR A 51 7.60 -6.41 1.08
CA TYR A 51 6.34 -5.69 1.00
C TYR A 51 5.26 -6.47 0.24
N TYR A 52 5.61 -7.10 -0.88
CA TYR A 52 4.67 -7.96 -1.61
C TYR A 52 4.30 -9.21 -0.81
N ALA A 53 5.27 -9.89 -0.21
CA ALA A 53 4.98 -11.04 0.64
C ALA A 53 4.06 -10.67 1.82
N ALA A 54 4.18 -9.46 2.38
CA ALA A 54 3.32 -9.00 3.46
C ALA A 54 1.86 -8.75 3.04
N LYS A 55 1.61 -8.59 1.74
CA LYS A 55 0.27 -8.35 1.17
C LYS A 55 -0.31 -9.54 0.41
N LEU A 56 0.51 -10.49 -0.01
CA LEU A 56 0.09 -11.70 -0.72
C LEU A 56 -0.69 -12.65 0.19
N ASN A 57 -1.76 -13.23 -0.35
CA ASN A 57 -2.59 -14.25 0.28
C ASN A 57 -2.98 -15.32 -0.74
N SER A 58 -3.78 -16.32 -0.33
CA SER A 58 -4.16 -17.44 -1.19
C SER A 58 -5.24 -17.10 -2.23
N THR A 59 -5.78 -15.89 -2.22
CA THR A 59 -6.90 -15.44 -3.05
C THR A 59 -6.43 -14.60 -4.26
N MET A 60 -7.33 -14.41 -5.23
CA MET A 60 -7.05 -13.64 -6.44
C MET A 60 -7.41 -12.16 -6.25
N GLU A 61 -6.75 -11.52 -5.29
CA GLU A 61 -6.90 -10.10 -4.99
C GLU A 61 -5.78 -9.30 -5.65
N ASP A 62 -6.12 -8.10 -6.12
CA ASP A 62 -5.14 -7.12 -6.60
C ASP A 62 -4.32 -6.59 -5.42
N ILE A 63 -3.03 -6.34 -5.66
CA ILE A 63 -2.11 -5.81 -4.64
C ILE A 63 -1.80 -4.36 -4.99
N ASP A 64 -1.90 -3.48 -4.00
CA ASP A 64 -1.48 -2.10 -4.15
C ASP A 64 -0.09 -1.84 -3.57
N LEU A 65 0.82 -1.40 -4.45
CA LEU A 65 2.08 -0.76 -4.08
C LEU A 65 1.81 0.72 -3.76
N ASN A 66 1.26 0.96 -2.57
CA ASN A 66 1.29 2.27 -1.95
C ASN A 66 2.73 2.59 -1.51
N LEU A 67 3.34 3.61 -2.12
CA LEU A 67 4.76 3.92 -1.95
C LEU A 67 5.08 4.46 -0.54
N GLU A 68 4.13 5.14 0.12
CA GLU A 68 4.30 5.61 1.50
C GLU A 68 4.20 4.44 2.50
N ASP A 69 3.20 3.57 2.35
CA ASP A 69 3.07 2.33 3.15
C ASP A 69 4.28 1.41 2.93
N PHE A 70 4.80 1.34 1.70
CA PHE A 70 6.02 0.61 1.37
C PHE A 70 7.20 1.07 2.23
N VAL A 71 7.50 2.38 2.23
CA VAL A 71 8.59 2.95 3.03
C VAL A 71 8.34 2.72 4.52
N ALA A 72 7.13 3.01 5.00
CA ALA A 72 6.78 2.90 6.41
C ALA A 72 6.93 1.46 6.92
N ARG A 73 6.36 0.50 6.19
CA ARG A 73 6.36 -0.92 6.55
C ARG A 73 7.76 -1.52 6.54
N VAL A 74 8.53 -1.32 5.47
CA VAL A 74 9.91 -1.84 5.39
C VAL A 74 10.77 -1.27 6.52
N ASN A 75 10.67 0.03 6.77
CA ASN A 75 11.44 0.69 7.83
C ASN A 75 11.02 0.25 9.23
N SER A 76 9.71 0.08 9.48
CA SER A 76 9.19 -0.40 10.76
C SER A 76 9.61 -1.84 11.01
N ASP A 77 9.28 -2.74 10.09
CA ASP A 77 9.36 -4.18 10.33
C ASP A 77 10.79 -4.68 10.20
N LEU A 78 11.48 -4.37 9.09
CA LEU A 78 12.82 -4.90 8.86
C LEU A 78 13.85 -4.17 9.70
N VAL A 79 13.85 -2.84 9.68
CA VAL A 79 14.86 -2.05 10.40
C VAL A 79 14.50 -1.88 11.88
N GLY A 80 13.28 -1.44 12.16
CA GLY A 80 12.84 -1.08 13.52
C GLY A 80 12.61 -2.28 14.45
N LYS A 81 12.23 -3.44 13.90
CA LYS A 81 11.94 -4.65 14.70
C LYS A 81 12.98 -5.73 14.49
N TYR A 82 13.09 -6.27 13.27
CA TYR A 82 13.88 -7.47 13.00
C TYR A 82 15.39 -7.25 13.18
N ILE A 83 16.00 -6.35 12.40
CA ILE A 83 17.45 -6.07 12.48
C ILE A 83 17.84 -5.38 13.79
N ASN A 84 16.90 -4.65 14.41
CA ASN A 84 17.10 -4.00 15.69
C ASN A 84 17.56 -4.98 16.79
N ILE A 85 17.08 -6.24 16.77
CA ILE A 85 17.46 -7.28 17.73
C ILE A 85 18.99 -7.48 17.72
N ALA A 86 19.55 -7.85 16.56
CA ALA A 86 20.98 -8.10 16.43
C ALA A 86 21.82 -6.84 16.65
N SER A 87 21.39 -5.70 16.12
CA SER A 87 22.15 -4.44 16.23
C SER A 87 22.35 -3.99 17.70
N ARG A 88 21.42 -4.34 18.59
CA ARG A 88 21.47 -3.97 20.02
C ARG A 88 22.24 -4.95 20.89
N THR A 89 22.45 -6.19 20.43
CA THR A 89 23.02 -7.27 21.25
C THR A 89 24.37 -7.77 20.74
N ALA A 90 24.57 -7.87 19.41
CA ALA A 90 25.78 -8.41 18.81
C ALA A 90 27.04 -7.63 19.21
N GLY A 91 26.94 -6.30 19.32
CA GLY A 91 28.05 -5.45 19.72
C GLY A 91 28.62 -5.80 21.11
N PHE A 92 27.79 -6.27 22.05
CA PHE A 92 28.28 -6.74 23.36
C PHE A 92 29.06 -8.06 23.23
N ILE A 93 28.54 -8.99 22.42
CA ILE A 93 29.20 -10.27 22.12
C ILE A 93 30.60 -10.06 21.54
N ASN A 94 30.75 -9.23 20.51
CA ASN A 94 32.07 -9.00 19.91
C ASN A 94 33.03 -8.23 20.84
N LYS A 95 32.54 -7.22 21.57
CA LYS A 95 33.40 -6.31 22.36
C LYS A 95 33.83 -6.88 23.72
N ARG A 96 32.98 -7.68 24.37
CA ARG A 96 33.22 -8.17 25.75
C ARG A 96 33.51 -9.66 25.84
N PHE A 97 33.05 -10.43 24.87
CA PHE A 97 33.07 -11.90 24.94
C PHE A 97 33.80 -12.52 23.74
N GLU A 98 34.64 -11.74 23.05
CA GLU A 98 35.44 -12.18 21.89
C GLU A 98 34.63 -12.90 20.80
N GLY A 99 33.36 -12.51 20.61
CA GLY A 99 32.48 -13.17 19.64
C GLY A 99 31.87 -14.49 20.13
N GLN A 100 32.17 -14.97 21.33
CA GLN A 100 31.68 -16.25 21.85
C GLN A 100 30.29 -16.12 22.46
N LEU A 101 29.41 -17.05 22.10
CA LEU A 101 28.06 -17.15 22.64
C LEU A 101 28.01 -18.04 23.89
N ASN A 102 27.03 -17.78 24.73
CA ASN A 102 26.67 -18.62 25.86
C ASN A 102 25.14 -18.60 26.07
N PRO A 103 24.34 -19.12 25.12
CA PRO A 103 22.89 -19.06 25.22
C PRO A 103 22.39 -19.93 26.38
N SER A 104 21.26 -19.53 26.94
CA SER A 104 20.62 -20.30 28.01
C SER A 104 20.08 -21.63 27.45
N ALA A 105 20.11 -22.68 28.27
CA ALA A 105 19.62 -24.00 27.86
C ALA A 105 18.11 -24.00 27.56
N HIS A 106 17.35 -23.15 28.28
CA HIS A 106 15.90 -23.11 28.24
C HIS A 106 15.39 -21.65 28.29
N ASN A 107 15.33 -21.00 27.13
CA ASN A 107 14.70 -19.69 26.99
C ASN A 107 13.25 -19.83 26.49
N ALA A 108 12.28 -19.31 27.25
CA ALA A 108 10.86 -19.41 26.93
C ALA A 108 10.48 -18.75 25.58
N VAL A 109 11.10 -17.63 25.24
CA VAL A 109 10.85 -16.92 23.98
C VAL A 109 11.42 -17.69 22.80
N VAL A 110 12.62 -18.29 22.95
CA VAL A 110 13.17 -19.20 21.92
C VAL A 110 12.23 -20.40 21.71
N SER A 111 11.71 -20.98 22.79
CA SER A 111 10.73 -22.07 22.70
C SER A 111 9.43 -21.65 22.01
N GLU A 112 8.91 -20.45 22.29
CA GLU A 112 7.73 -19.90 21.61
C GLU A 112 7.98 -19.73 20.10
N ILE A 113 9.12 -19.14 19.72
CA ILE A 113 9.48 -18.94 18.32
C ILE A 113 9.57 -20.29 17.59
N LYS A 114 10.22 -21.30 18.20
CA LYS A 114 10.30 -22.66 17.64
C LYS A 114 8.91 -23.31 17.50
N ALA A 115 8.01 -23.09 18.46
CA ALA A 115 6.66 -23.64 18.42
C ALA A 115 5.80 -23.08 17.27
N SER A 116 6.05 -21.85 16.83
CA SER A 116 5.35 -21.25 15.68
C SER A 116 5.81 -21.79 14.31
N ALA A 117 6.85 -22.63 14.25
CA ALA A 117 7.42 -23.12 12.99
C ALA A 117 6.38 -23.77 12.07
N ASN A 118 5.52 -24.65 12.60
CA ASN A 118 4.53 -25.36 11.80
C ASN A 118 3.49 -24.40 11.21
N VAL A 119 3.00 -23.44 12.01
CA VAL A 119 2.01 -22.45 11.57
C VAL A 119 2.56 -21.57 10.46
N ILE A 120 3.84 -21.18 10.56
CA ILE A 120 4.52 -20.39 9.54
C ILE A 120 4.73 -21.24 8.27
N ALA A 121 5.16 -22.50 8.40
CA ALA A 121 5.36 -23.42 7.28
C ALA A 121 4.06 -23.68 6.51
N GLU A 122 2.96 -23.93 7.23
CA GLU A 122 1.62 -24.10 6.66
C GLU A 122 1.17 -22.83 5.95
N SER A 123 1.40 -21.65 6.54
CA SER A 123 1.05 -20.38 5.91
C SER A 123 1.82 -20.17 4.58
N TYR A 124 3.11 -20.54 4.52
CA TYR A 124 3.84 -20.53 3.24
C TYR A 124 3.30 -21.55 2.24
N THR A 125 2.98 -22.77 2.69
CA THR A 125 2.45 -23.85 1.85
C THR A 125 1.11 -23.47 1.21
N GLU A 126 0.23 -22.83 2.00
CA GLU A 126 -1.09 -22.37 1.56
C GLU A 126 -1.04 -21.03 0.80
N ARG A 127 0.16 -20.46 0.57
CA ARG A 127 0.36 -19.15 -0.07
C ARG A 127 -0.20 -17.96 0.72
N GLU A 128 -0.44 -18.16 2.01
CA GLU A 128 -0.82 -17.14 2.99
C GLU A 128 0.44 -16.37 3.48
N TYR A 129 1.19 -15.77 2.56
CA TYR A 129 2.46 -15.12 2.87
C TYR A 129 2.29 -13.95 3.85
N GLY A 130 1.25 -13.13 3.70
CA GLY A 130 0.94 -12.05 4.62
C GLY A 130 0.59 -12.55 6.03
N LYS A 131 0.01 -13.74 6.16
CA LYS A 131 -0.21 -14.39 7.46
C LYS A 131 1.12 -14.87 8.06
N ALA A 132 1.97 -15.51 7.27
CA ALA A 132 3.30 -15.94 7.72
C ALA A 132 4.12 -14.75 8.24
N LEU A 133 4.18 -13.65 7.48
CA LEU A 133 4.97 -12.47 7.84
C LEU A 133 4.43 -11.74 9.07
N ARG A 134 3.10 -11.69 9.24
CA ARG A 134 2.51 -11.15 10.47
C ARG A 134 2.89 -11.97 11.71
N GLU A 135 2.88 -13.30 11.61
CA GLU A 135 3.32 -14.15 12.73
C GLU A 135 4.81 -13.98 13.03
N ILE A 136 5.66 -13.92 12.00
CA ILE A 136 7.10 -13.65 12.18
C ILE A 136 7.33 -12.29 12.84
N MET A 137 6.62 -11.23 12.43
CA MET A 137 6.76 -9.90 13.04
C MET A 137 6.20 -9.84 14.46
N ARG A 138 5.15 -10.60 14.79
CA ARG A 138 4.68 -10.77 16.16
C ARG A 138 5.78 -11.39 17.03
N LEU A 139 6.45 -12.43 16.55
CA LEU A 139 7.57 -13.06 17.24
C LEU A 139 8.78 -12.11 17.38
N ALA A 140 9.03 -11.26 16.38
CA ALA A 140 10.04 -10.20 16.46
C ALA A 140 9.69 -9.16 17.55
N ASP A 141 8.42 -8.83 17.73
CA ASP A 141 7.96 -7.97 18.83
C ASP A 141 8.19 -8.65 20.20
N VAL A 142 7.92 -9.96 20.33
CA VAL A 142 8.21 -10.73 21.55
C VAL A 142 9.72 -10.73 21.86
N ALA A 143 10.57 -10.96 20.85
CA ALA A 143 12.02 -10.93 21.01
C ALA A 143 12.54 -9.53 21.40
N ASN A 144 11.99 -8.46 20.80
CA ASN A 144 12.31 -7.10 21.22
C ASN A 144 11.84 -6.81 22.66
N GLY A 145 10.69 -7.36 23.06
CA GLY A 145 10.18 -7.29 24.44
C GLY A 145 11.16 -7.93 25.43
N PHE A 146 11.68 -9.12 25.13
CA PHE A 146 12.72 -9.78 25.92
C PHE A 146 13.98 -8.90 26.06
N VAL A 147 14.50 -8.38 24.94
CA VAL A 147 15.68 -7.49 24.96
C VAL A 147 15.41 -6.21 25.75
N ALA A 148 14.20 -5.66 25.66
CA ALA A 148 13.76 -4.48 26.40
C ALA A 148 13.71 -4.74 27.91
N GLU A 149 13.11 -5.85 28.32
CA GLU A 149 12.98 -6.26 29.73
C GLU A 149 14.35 -6.51 30.37
N LYS A 150 15.25 -7.24 29.68
CA LYS A 150 16.58 -7.55 30.21
C LYS A 150 17.53 -6.36 30.17
N ALA A 151 17.32 -5.41 29.28
CA ALA A 151 18.07 -4.17 29.18
C ALA A 151 19.61 -4.36 29.19
N PRO A 152 20.21 -5.06 28.20
CA PRO A 152 21.64 -5.36 28.18
C PRO A 152 22.55 -4.12 28.25
N TRP A 153 22.11 -2.95 27.77
CA TRP A 153 22.84 -1.68 27.90
C TRP A 153 22.94 -1.15 29.34
N VAL A 154 22.04 -1.60 30.23
CA VAL A 154 22.12 -1.34 31.68
C VAL A 154 23.00 -2.39 32.33
N MET A 155 22.78 -3.68 32.02
CA MET A 155 23.58 -4.79 32.55
C MET A 155 25.07 -4.60 32.28
N ALA A 156 25.44 -4.14 31.08
CA ALA A 156 26.84 -3.86 30.71
C ALA A 156 27.53 -2.80 31.57
N LYS A 157 26.78 -1.98 32.33
CA LYS A 157 27.35 -0.97 33.22
C LYS A 157 27.47 -1.44 34.66
N GLN A 158 26.96 -2.64 34.98
CA GLN A 158 26.94 -3.19 36.33
C GLN A 158 28.06 -4.22 36.51
N GLU A 159 28.80 -4.12 37.60
CA GLU A 159 29.87 -5.05 37.93
C GLU A 159 29.30 -6.44 38.27
N GLY A 160 29.96 -7.51 37.82
CA GLY A 160 29.54 -8.89 38.05
C GLY A 160 28.39 -9.40 37.17
N GLN A 161 27.87 -8.60 36.23
CA GLN A 161 26.76 -8.98 35.34
C GLN A 161 27.21 -9.55 33.98
N ASP A 162 28.51 -9.69 33.73
CA ASP A 162 29.03 -10.07 32.41
C ASP A 162 28.53 -11.45 31.92
N ALA A 163 28.44 -12.45 32.81
CA ALA A 163 27.91 -13.77 32.44
C ALA A 163 26.44 -13.70 32.02
N ALA A 164 25.61 -12.97 32.78
CA ALA A 164 24.20 -12.77 32.46
C ALA A 164 24.01 -11.92 31.19
N LEU A 165 24.87 -10.92 30.98
CA LEU A 165 24.87 -10.11 29.77
C LEU A 165 25.18 -10.96 28.53
N GLN A 166 26.20 -11.83 28.61
CA GLN A 166 26.55 -12.75 27.53
C GLN A 166 25.38 -13.68 27.21
N GLU A 167 24.74 -14.24 28.24
CA GLU A 167 23.59 -15.14 28.08
C GLU A 167 22.40 -14.45 27.40
N VAL A 168 21.98 -13.29 27.91
CA VAL A 168 20.87 -12.50 27.34
C VAL A 168 21.13 -12.12 25.88
N CYS A 169 22.35 -11.69 25.58
CA CYS A 169 22.71 -11.31 24.21
C CYS A 169 22.79 -12.53 23.28
N SER A 170 23.22 -13.70 23.80
CA SER A 170 23.26 -14.95 23.04
C SER A 170 21.86 -15.48 22.75
N ASP A 171 20.94 -15.41 23.72
CA ASP A 171 19.54 -15.76 23.54
C ASP A 171 18.87 -14.88 22.48
N ALA A 172 19.11 -13.56 22.53
CA ALA A 172 18.59 -12.63 21.53
C ALA A 172 19.10 -12.94 20.11
N LEU A 173 20.36 -13.40 19.97
CA LEU A 173 20.90 -13.83 18.68
C LEU A 173 20.33 -15.17 18.21
N GLU A 174 19.99 -16.09 19.12
CA GLU A 174 19.26 -17.30 18.77
C GLU A 174 17.83 -16.98 18.29
N MET A 175 17.13 -16.05 18.94
CA MET A 175 15.84 -15.54 18.47
C MET A 175 15.97 -14.94 17.07
N PHE A 176 17.00 -14.11 16.86
CA PHE A 176 17.29 -13.49 15.56
C PHE A 176 17.58 -14.53 14.48
N ARG A 177 18.34 -15.60 14.78
CA ARG A 177 18.61 -16.72 13.87
C ARG A 177 17.32 -17.41 13.41
N LEU A 178 16.40 -17.69 14.33
CA LEU A 178 15.12 -18.33 13.99
C LEU A 178 14.22 -17.42 13.14
N LEU A 179 14.15 -16.13 13.47
CA LEU A 179 13.44 -15.15 12.63
C LEU A 179 14.05 -15.07 11.22
N THR A 180 15.38 -15.14 11.12
CA THR A 180 16.10 -15.20 9.85
C THR A 180 15.70 -16.42 9.03
N LEU A 181 15.63 -17.60 9.67
CA LEU A 181 15.20 -18.84 9.03
C LEU A 181 13.80 -18.67 8.42
N TYR A 182 12.85 -18.10 9.16
CA TYR A 182 11.48 -17.90 8.68
C TYR A 182 11.35 -16.82 7.61
N LEU A 183 12.23 -15.82 7.62
CA LEU A 183 12.26 -14.76 6.60
C LEU A 183 13.05 -15.14 5.35
N LYS A 184 13.91 -16.16 5.40
CA LYS A 184 14.79 -16.56 4.29
C LYS A 184 14.07 -16.81 2.95
N PRO A 185 12.86 -17.39 2.89
CA PRO A 185 12.13 -17.49 1.62
C PRO A 185 11.83 -16.12 0.96
N VAL A 186 11.70 -15.06 1.76
CA VAL A 186 11.38 -13.70 1.32
C VAL A 186 12.63 -12.82 1.21
N LEU A 187 13.59 -12.98 2.12
CA LEU A 187 14.82 -12.19 2.24
C LEU A 187 16.09 -13.07 2.08
N PRO A 188 16.27 -13.79 0.96
CA PRO A 188 17.35 -14.76 0.82
C PRO A 188 18.78 -14.17 0.86
N LYS A 189 19.00 -12.96 0.33
CA LYS A 189 20.32 -12.31 0.33
C LYS A 189 20.68 -11.87 1.74
N LEU A 190 19.77 -11.17 2.42
CA LEU A 190 19.94 -10.77 3.81
C LEU A 190 20.12 -11.97 4.73
N ALA A 191 19.36 -13.05 4.51
CA ALA A 191 19.56 -14.30 5.27
C ALA A 191 20.98 -14.87 5.07
N GLY A 192 21.53 -14.82 3.85
CA GLY A 192 22.91 -15.23 3.59
C GLY A 192 23.96 -14.35 4.29
N GLU A 193 23.75 -13.04 4.33
CA GLU A 193 24.60 -12.10 5.08
C GLU A 193 24.53 -12.38 6.58
N ILE A 194 23.35 -12.71 7.11
CA ILE A 194 23.16 -13.07 8.51
C ILE A 194 23.78 -14.44 8.83
N GLU A 195 23.71 -15.41 7.93
CA GLU A 195 24.38 -16.71 8.07
C GLU A 195 25.91 -16.53 8.17
N GLN A 196 26.47 -15.63 7.37
CA GLN A 196 27.89 -15.25 7.48
C GLN A 196 28.18 -14.54 8.81
N PHE A 197 27.36 -13.55 9.20
CA PHE A 197 27.52 -12.86 10.48
C PHE A 197 27.47 -13.84 11.68
N LEU A 198 26.47 -14.72 11.72
CA LEU A 198 26.33 -15.72 12.76
C LEU A 198 27.34 -16.86 12.64
N ASN A 199 28.11 -16.93 11.55
CA ASN A 199 29.08 -17.98 11.26
C ASN A 199 28.45 -19.39 11.29
N ILE A 200 27.32 -19.55 10.61
CA ILE A 200 26.56 -20.80 10.56
C ILE A 200 26.42 -21.31 9.13
N ALA A 201 26.13 -22.60 8.99
CA ALA A 201 25.76 -23.18 7.70
C ALA A 201 24.44 -22.57 7.19
N PRO A 202 24.19 -22.60 5.87
CA PRO A 202 22.94 -22.09 5.31
C PRO A 202 21.71 -22.70 5.97
N LEU A 203 20.81 -21.84 6.45
CA LEU A 203 19.60 -22.24 7.14
C LEU A 203 18.65 -22.97 6.19
N SER A 204 18.15 -24.12 6.64
CA SER A 204 17.02 -24.84 6.09
C SER A 204 15.97 -25.02 7.19
N TRP A 205 14.77 -25.49 6.84
CA TRP A 205 13.68 -25.65 7.83
C TRP A 205 14.04 -26.62 8.97
N ASP A 206 14.86 -27.63 8.69
CA ASP A 206 15.34 -28.59 9.71
C ASP A 206 16.18 -27.91 10.81
N ALA A 207 16.77 -26.74 10.52
CA ALA A 207 17.55 -25.96 11.49
C ALA A 207 16.70 -25.26 12.57
N VAL A 208 15.37 -25.40 12.54
CA VAL A 208 14.47 -24.97 13.64
C VAL A 208 14.78 -25.74 14.93
N ALA A 209 15.06 -27.04 14.83
CA ALA A 209 15.34 -27.89 15.99
C ALA A 209 16.73 -27.61 16.60
N ALA A 210 17.69 -27.22 15.77
CA ALA A 210 19.04 -26.84 16.20
C ALA A 210 19.02 -25.52 17.01
N SER A 211 20.10 -25.26 17.73
CA SER A 211 20.33 -24.00 18.47
C SER A 211 21.79 -23.60 18.32
N LEU A 212 22.08 -22.30 18.46
CA LEU A 212 23.46 -21.84 18.70
C LEU A 212 23.99 -22.47 20.00
N THR A 213 25.25 -22.89 20.01
CA THR A 213 25.85 -23.59 21.14
C THR A 213 26.74 -22.67 21.97
N THR A 214 26.95 -23.02 23.23
CA THR A 214 27.97 -22.39 24.08
C THR A 214 29.34 -22.44 23.38
N GLN A 215 30.11 -21.36 23.49
CA GLN A 215 31.41 -21.14 22.82
C GLN A 215 31.35 -21.03 21.29
N HIS A 216 30.17 -21.10 20.65
CA HIS A 216 30.04 -20.79 19.23
C HIS A 216 30.51 -19.35 18.98
N ARG A 217 31.38 -19.14 17.99
CA ARG A 217 31.93 -17.82 17.68
C ARG A 217 31.21 -17.21 16.47
N ILE A 218 30.61 -16.04 16.68
CA ILE A 218 30.05 -15.20 15.61
C ILE A 218 31.14 -14.28 15.02
N ASN A 219 30.92 -13.82 13.80
CA ASN A 219 31.72 -12.79 13.16
C ASN A 219 31.36 -11.39 13.69
N ALA A 220 32.13 -10.37 13.29
CA ALA A 220 31.81 -9.00 13.64
C ALA A 220 30.48 -8.59 13.00
N TYR A 221 29.61 -7.95 13.78
CA TYR A 221 28.37 -7.39 13.24
C TYR A 221 28.68 -6.21 12.31
N GLU A 222 28.16 -6.29 11.10
CA GLU A 222 28.17 -5.21 10.11
C GLU A 222 26.75 -4.69 9.88
N HIS A 223 26.64 -3.50 9.30
CA HIS A 223 25.36 -2.91 8.98
C HIS A 223 24.67 -3.68 7.84
N LEU A 224 23.58 -4.39 8.17
CA LEU A 224 22.91 -5.33 7.26
C LEU A 224 21.96 -4.64 6.25
N ILE A 225 21.11 -3.72 6.72
CA ILE A 225 20.16 -3.01 5.85
C ILE A 225 20.00 -1.55 6.27
N THR A 226 19.81 -0.66 5.28
CA THR A 226 19.54 0.76 5.51
C THR A 226 18.05 1.05 5.36
N ARG A 227 17.54 2.01 6.13
CA ARG A 227 16.18 2.51 5.95
C ARG A 227 15.96 2.97 4.51
N VAL A 228 14.78 2.69 3.97
CA VAL A 228 14.33 3.25 2.69
C VAL A 228 14.13 4.75 2.87
N ASP A 229 14.82 5.54 2.06
CA ASP A 229 14.66 6.98 2.02
C ASP A 229 13.54 7.34 1.03
N ILE A 230 12.57 8.13 1.51
CA ILE A 230 11.46 8.61 0.69
C ILE A 230 11.96 9.41 -0.52
N LYS A 231 13.09 10.10 -0.40
CA LYS A 231 13.69 10.85 -1.52
C LYS A 231 14.11 9.94 -2.67
N GLN A 232 14.52 8.70 -2.39
CA GLN A 232 14.85 7.74 -3.45
C GLN A 232 13.59 7.28 -4.20
N ILE A 233 12.46 7.20 -3.50
CA ILE A 233 11.15 6.88 -4.08
C ILE A 233 10.64 8.03 -4.95
N GLU A 234 10.76 9.27 -4.46
CA GLU A 234 10.45 10.48 -5.22
C GLU A 234 11.31 10.56 -6.50
N ALA A 235 12.63 10.35 -6.38
CA ALA A 235 13.55 10.35 -7.51
C ALA A 235 13.20 9.27 -8.54
N MET A 236 12.91 8.05 -8.09
CA MET A 236 12.46 6.96 -8.97
C MET A 236 11.17 7.32 -9.71
N THR A 237 10.20 7.90 -9.00
CA THR A 237 8.90 8.27 -9.55
C THR A 237 9.04 9.39 -10.58
N GLU A 238 9.89 10.37 -10.30
CA GLU A 238 10.19 11.47 -11.22
C GLU A 238 10.96 11.00 -12.46
N ALA A 239 11.97 10.15 -12.30
CA ALA A 239 12.70 9.55 -13.41
C ALA A 239 11.79 8.72 -14.34
N ASN A 240 10.79 8.04 -13.78
CA ASN A 240 9.78 7.32 -14.57
C ASN A 240 8.84 8.27 -15.33
N LYS A 241 8.55 9.47 -14.79
CA LYS A 241 7.79 10.51 -15.49
C LYS A 241 8.58 11.12 -16.67
N GLN A 242 9.86 11.43 -16.46
CA GLN A 242 10.71 12.12 -17.44
C GLN A 242 11.06 11.23 -18.66
N ASN A 243 11.29 9.94 -18.44
CA ASN A 243 11.57 8.99 -19.54
C ASN A 243 10.39 8.84 -20.54
N LEU A 244 9.18 9.27 -20.16
CA LEU A 244 8.01 9.28 -21.05
C LEU A 244 7.98 10.51 -21.96
N GLN A 245 8.46 11.66 -21.47
CA GLN A 245 8.54 12.90 -22.25
C GLN A 245 9.68 12.84 -23.28
N ALA A 246 10.69 11.97 -23.06
CA ALA A 246 11.84 11.81 -23.94
C ALA A 246 11.66 10.77 -25.07
N THR A 247 10.47 10.18 -25.24
CA THR A 247 10.21 9.29 -26.38
C THR A 247 9.69 10.11 -27.57
N PRO A 248 10.42 10.19 -28.71
CA PRO A 248 9.91 10.88 -29.89
C PRO A 248 8.64 10.21 -30.39
N ALA A 249 7.68 11.02 -30.83
CA ALA A 249 6.46 10.56 -31.50
C ALA A 249 6.80 9.50 -32.58
N PRO A 250 6.02 8.41 -32.70
CA PRO A 250 6.20 7.47 -33.81
C PRO A 250 6.00 8.24 -35.12
N VAL A 251 7.00 8.17 -35.99
CA VAL A 251 6.94 8.69 -37.35
C VAL A 251 5.81 7.97 -38.11
N PRO A 252 4.83 8.67 -38.70
CA PRO A 252 3.78 8.01 -39.46
C PRO A 252 4.31 7.64 -40.84
N ASN A 253 4.39 6.35 -41.16
CA ASN A 253 4.59 5.90 -42.53
C ASN A 253 3.82 4.60 -42.85
N SER A 254 2.78 4.79 -43.66
CA SER A 254 2.23 3.88 -44.70
C SER A 254 1.23 2.79 -44.29
N PRO A 255 0.39 2.27 -45.21
CA PRO A 255 -0.99 2.72 -45.39
C PRO A 255 -2.05 1.62 -45.14
N GLN A 256 -3.24 2.10 -44.82
CA GLN A 256 -4.58 1.49 -44.97
C GLN A 256 -4.66 -0.01 -45.36
N ARG A 257 -5.29 -0.78 -44.47
CA ARG A 257 -6.22 -1.84 -44.89
C ARG A 257 -7.51 -1.72 -44.09
N HIS A 258 -8.60 -1.46 -44.82
CA HIS A 258 -9.96 -1.30 -44.33
C HIS A 258 -10.47 -2.56 -43.61
N ALA A 259 -11.12 -2.35 -42.47
CA ALA A 259 -12.30 -3.11 -42.04
C ALA A 259 -13.15 -2.19 -41.13
N GLU A 260 -14.43 -2.09 -41.47
CA GLU A 260 -15.45 -1.21 -40.91
C GLU A 260 -16.01 -1.68 -39.53
N PRO A 261 -16.82 -0.84 -38.84
CA PRO A 261 -16.87 -0.73 -37.39
C PRO A 261 -18.02 -1.51 -36.74
N GLN A 262 -17.82 -1.96 -35.50
CA GLN A 262 -18.92 -2.38 -34.63
C GLN A 262 -18.76 -1.90 -33.19
N ALA A 263 -19.79 -1.13 -32.79
CA ALA A 263 -20.37 -0.98 -31.48
C ALA A 263 -19.52 -0.38 -30.34
N ALA A 264 -19.83 0.89 -30.07
CA ALA A 264 -19.45 1.65 -28.88
C ALA A 264 -20.05 1.09 -27.59
N SER A 265 -19.26 1.07 -26.50
CA SER A 265 -19.56 1.54 -25.13
C SER A 265 -18.55 0.97 -24.11
N PRO A 266 -18.36 1.57 -22.92
CA PRO A 266 -18.36 2.99 -22.53
C PRO A 266 -16.93 3.44 -22.12
N GLU A 267 -16.52 4.64 -22.53
CA GLU A 267 -15.30 5.27 -22.05
C GLU A 267 -15.46 5.72 -20.59
N THR A 268 -14.81 5.02 -19.67
CA THR A 268 -14.52 5.56 -18.33
C THR A 268 -13.36 6.52 -18.45
N ALA A 269 -13.69 7.77 -18.77
CA ALA A 269 -12.78 8.90 -18.70
C ALA A 269 -12.25 9.05 -17.26
N GLN A 270 -10.98 8.68 -17.02
CA GLN A 270 -10.27 9.06 -15.82
C GLN A 270 -9.69 10.46 -16.01
N ALA A 271 -10.05 11.34 -15.09
CA ALA A 271 -9.82 12.77 -15.09
C ALA A 271 -8.32 13.13 -15.10
N GLU A 272 -7.97 14.09 -15.95
CA GLU A 272 -6.74 14.86 -15.81
C GLU A 272 -6.75 15.56 -14.45
N TYR A 273 -5.64 15.52 -13.71
CA TYR A 273 -5.49 16.38 -12.55
C TYR A 273 -5.46 17.81 -13.03
N ILE A 274 -6.50 18.54 -12.68
CA ILE A 274 -6.62 19.95 -13.01
C ILE A 274 -5.76 20.74 -12.01
N SER A 275 -5.12 21.81 -12.48
CA SER A 275 -4.38 22.70 -11.58
C SER A 275 -5.34 23.39 -10.60
N ILE A 276 -4.81 23.96 -9.51
CA ILE A 276 -5.62 24.82 -8.65
C ILE A 276 -6.24 25.98 -9.46
N ASP A 277 -5.53 26.47 -10.48
CA ASP A 277 -6.05 27.49 -11.39
C ASP A 277 -7.27 26.99 -12.15
N ASP A 278 -7.28 25.73 -12.59
CA ASP A 278 -8.43 25.12 -13.23
C ASP A 278 -9.60 24.91 -12.26
N PHE A 279 -9.35 24.58 -11.00
CA PHE A 279 -10.39 24.53 -9.99
C PHE A 279 -10.98 25.93 -9.71
N THR A 280 -10.13 26.96 -9.61
CA THR A 280 -10.59 28.35 -9.38
C THR A 280 -11.40 28.93 -10.55
N LYS A 281 -11.26 28.36 -11.76
CA LYS A 281 -12.11 28.69 -12.92
C LYS A 281 -13.55 28.22 -12.74
N VAL A 282 -13.84 27.26 -11.86
CA VAL A 282 -15.20 26.79 -11.60
C VAL A 282 -15.84 27.66 -10.51
N ASP A 283 -16.99 28.29 -10.80
CA ASP A 283 -17.76 29.07 -9.82
C ASP A 283 -18.74 28.13 -9.11
N LEU A 284 -18.29 27.52 -8.01
CA LEU A 284 -19.13 26.69 -7.15
C LEU A 284 -19.79 27.55 -6.08
N ARG A 285 -21.12 27.46 -5.94
CA ARG A 285 -21.90 28.21 -4.95
C ARG A 285 -22.88 27.34 -4.18
N ILE A 286 -23.14 27.75 -2.95
CA ILE A 286 -24.24 27.22 -2.15
C ILE A 286 -25.56 27.75 -2.72
N ALA A 287 -26.45 26.84 -3.07
CA ALA A 287 -27.77 27.12 -3.63
C ALA A 287 -28.86 26.64 -2.67
N LYS A 288 -29.88 27.48 -2.44
CA LYS A 288 -31.10 27.08 -1.75
C LYS A 288 -32.15 26.66 -2.77
N ILE A 289 -32.74 25.48 -2.58
CA ILE A 289 -33.80 24.98 -3.45
C ILE A 289 -35.10 25.68 -3.05
N LEU A 290 -35.59 26.61 -3.88
CA LEU A 290 -36.85 27.33 -3.64
C LEU A 290 -38.06 26.51 -4.07
N ASN A 291 -37.93 25.77 -5.17
CA ASN A 291 -38.99 24.94 -5.71
C ASN A 291 -38.40 23.74 -6.44
N ALA A 292 -39.12 22.61 -6.42
CA ALA A 292 -38.77 21.39 -7.13
C ALA A 292 -40.04 20.79 -7.75
N GLU A 293 -39.98 20.45 -9.04
CA GLU A 293 -41.12 19.93 -9.80
C GLU A 293 -40.71 18.73 -10.65
N HIS A 294 -41.65 17.81 -10.89
CA HIS A 294 -41.46 16.79 -11.90
C HIS A 294 -41.47 17.39 -13.30
N VAL A 295 -40.60 16.88 -14.17
CA VAL A 295 -40.59 17.24 -15.58
C VAL A 295 -41.48 16.27 -16.35
N GLU A 296 -42.56 16.79 -16.95
CA GLU A 296 -43.48 16.01 -17.77
C GLU A 296 -42.74 15.43 -19.00
N GLY A 297 -42.81 14.12 -19.18
CA GLY A 297 -42.11 13.42 -20.26
C GLY A 297 -40.62 13.16 -20.00
N ALA A 298 -40.10 13.37 -18.79
CA ALA A 298 -38.76 12.94 -18.39
C ALA A 298 -38.79 11.98 -17.19
N GLU A 299 -38.24 10.78 -17.38
CA GLU A 299 -38.23 9.72 -16.36
C GLU A 299 -37.20 9.99 -15.24
N LYS A 300 -36.12 10.71 -15.54
CA LYS A 300 -34.97 10.89 -14.63
C LYS A 300 -34.78 12.30 -14.09
N LEU A 301 -35.50 13.30 -14.60
CA LEU A 301 -35.23 14.71 -14.32
C LEU A 301 -36.25 15.34 -13.35
N LEU A 302 -35.74 16.14 -12.42
CA LEU A 302 -36.51 17.14 -11.68
C LEU A 302 -36.11 18.54 -12.15
N LYS A 303 -37.07 19.46 -12.16
CA LYS A 303 -36.85 20.88 -12.43
C LYS A 303 -36.71 21.60 -11.10
N LEU A 304 -35.56 22.22 -10.86
CA LEU A 304 -35.25 22.94 -9.63
C LEU A 304 -35.17 24.44 -9.91
N SER A 305 -35.72 25.24 -9.00
CA SER A 305 -35.50 26.69 -8.93
C SER A 305 -34.55 26.99 -7.78
N LEU A 306 -33.37 27.52 -8.08
CA LEU A 306 -32.26 27.66 -7.15
C LEU A 306 -31.96 29.13 -6.85
N ASP A 307 -31.93 29.49 -5.57
CA ASP A 307 -31.45 30.78 -5.10
C ASP A 307 -29.95 30.70 -4.77
N ILE A 308 -29.15 31.50 -5.45
CA ILE A 308 -27.71 31.64 -5.25
C ILE A 308 -27.30 33.08 -4.90
N GLY A 309 -28.23 33.87 -4.34
CA GLY A 309 -28.01 35.27 -3.99
C GLY A 309 -28.00 36.24 -5.17
N GLU A 310 -28.65 35.86 -6.28
CA GLU A 310 -28.87 36.71 -7.45
C GLU A 310 -30.32 37.26 -7.46
N ASP A 311 -30.58 38.34 -8.21
CA ASP A 311 -31.92 38.97 -8.28
C ASP A 311 -33.01 38.03 -8.82
N LYS A 312 -32.63 36.99 -9.57
CA LYS A 312 -33.54 35.97 -10.09
C LYS A 312 -33.02 34.57 -9.77
N PRO A 313 -33.89 33.64 -9.36
CA PRO A 313 -33.50 32.25 -9.16
C PRO A 313 -33.15 31.61 -10.50
N ARG A 314 -32.17 30.72 -10.49
CA ARG A 314 -31.73 29.98 -11.67
C ARG A 314 -32.49 28.68 -11.82
N GLN A 315 -32.81 28.34 -13.06
CA GLN A 315 -33.46 27.06 -13.36
C GLN A 315 -32.43 25.98 -13.69
N VAL A 316 -32.52 24.83 -13.04
CA VAL A 316 -31.65 23.67 -13.31
C VAL A 316 -32.49 22.39 -13.44
N PHE A 317 -32.15 21.57 -14.43
CA PHE A 317 -32.73 20.22 -14.56
C PHE A 317 -31.75 19.18 -14.00
N ALA A 318 -32.12 18.51 -12.91
CA ALA A 318 -31.25 17.59 -12.18
C ALA A 318 -31.72 16.13 -12.32
N GLY A 319 -30.78 15.22 -12.59
CA GLY A 319 -31.00 13.79 -12.79
C GLY A 319 -31.24 12.98 -11.51
N ILE A 320 -32.02 13.51 -10.57
CA ILE A 320 -32.12 13.02 -9.19
C ILE A 320 -33.50 12.43 -8.83
N LYS A 321 -34.41 12.33 -9.82
CA LYS A 321 -35.80 11.90 -9.62
C LYS A 321 -35.93 10.49 -9.05
N SER A 322 -34.95 9.61 -9.28
CA SER A 322 -34.99 8.22 -8.79
C SER A 322 -34.71 8.09 -7.28
N ALA A 323 -34.16 9.12 -6.64
CA ALA A 323 -33.73 9.07 -5.24
C ALA A 323 -34.43 10.10 -4.34
N TYR A 324 -35.12 11.10 -4.89
CA TYR A 324 -35.73 12.18 -4.13
C TYR A 324 -37.12 12.56 -4.64
N ASP A 325 -38.05 12.72 -3.70
CA ASP A 325 -39.32 13.39 -3.96
C ASP A 325 -39.11 14.91 -4.02
N PRO A 326 -39.72 15.64 -4.98
CA PRO A 326 -39.64 17.09 -5.04
C PRO A 326 -39.97 17.81 -3.71
N ALA A 327 -40.96 17.31 -2.95
CA ALA A 327 -41.37 17.95 -1.69
C ALA A 327 -40.24 17.99 -0.65
N ASP A 328 -39.41 16.95 -0.62
CA ASP A 328 -38.31 16.80 0.34
C ASP A 328 -37.10 17.68 0.01
N LEU A 329 -37.07 18.25 -1.19
CA LEU A 329 -35.96 19.09 -1.67
C LEU A 329 -36.16 20.57 -1.34
N ILE A 330 -37.41 21.02 -1.22
CA ILE A 330 -37.73 22.43 -1.00
C ILE A 330 -37.15 22.90 0.34
N GLY A 331 -36.39 23.99 0.30
CA GLY A 331 -35.72 24.58 1.46
C GLY A 331 -34.32 24.03 1.77
N ARG A 332 -33.91 22.91 1.15
CA ARG A 332 -32.56 22.35 1.34
C ARG A 332 -31.49 23.21 0.68
N LEU A 333 -30.28 23.15 1.24
CA LEU A 333 -29.07 23.72 0.65
C LEU A 333 -28.31 22.64 -0.12
N THR A 334 -27.74 23.03 -1.26
CA THR A 334 -26.92 22.17 -2.12
C THR A 334 -25.79 22.95 -2.78
N VAL A 335 -24.85 22.27 -3.44
CA VAL A 335 -23.81 22.92 -4.25
C VAL A 335 -24.20 22.97 -5.73
N MET A 336 -24.02 24.13 -6.36
CA MET A 336 -24.28 24.39 -7.78
C MET A 336 -23.03 24.94 -8.48
N VAL A 337 -22.78 24.52 -9.73
CA VAL A 337 -21.85 25.16 -10.67
C VAL A 337 -22.58 26.33 -11.34
N ALA A 338 -22.20 27.57 -11.02
CA ALA A 338 -22.88 28.80 -11.42
C ALA A 338 -22.37 29.43 -12.74
N ASN A 339 -21.15 29.10 -13.17
CA ASN A 339 -20.54 29.64 -14.39
C ASN A 339 -20.52 28.66 -15.58
N LEU A 340 -21.36 27.63 -15.54
CA LEU A 340 -21.58 26.75 -16.69
C LEU A 340 -22.45 27.46 -17.73
N ALA A 341 -22.08 27.35 -19.01
CA ALA A 341 -22.87 27.94 -20.10
C ALA A 341 -24.31 27.39 -20.10
N PRO A 342 -25.36 28.24 -20.19
CA PRO A 342 -26.74 27.78 -20.22
C PRO A 342 -26.99 26.81 -21.38
N ARG A 343 -27.65 25.69 -21.09
CA ARG A 343 -27.95 24.65 -22.08
C ARG A 343 -29.45 24.56 -22.32
N LYS A 344 -29.86 24.75 -23.59
CA LYS A 344 -31.26 24.56 -24.00
C LYS A 344 -31.59 23.08 -24.01
N MET A 345 -32.58 22.69 -23.23
CA MET A 345 -33.14 21.35 -23.16
C MET A 345 -34.55 21.34 -23.74
N LYS A 346 -35.08 20.14 -24.00
CA LYS A 346 -36.46 19.94 -24.50
C LYS A 346 -37.52 20.63 -23.61
N PHE A 347 -37.23 20.80 -22.32
CA PHE A 347 -38.17 21.27 -21.29
C PHE A 347 -37.88 22.70 -20.80
N GLY A 348 -36.87 23.38 -21.34
CA GLY A 348 -36.46 24.72 -20.92
C GLY A 348 -34.95 24.94 -20.96
N MET A 349 -34.49 26.09 -20.47
CA MET A 349 -33.06 26.38 -20.31
C MET A 349 -32.57 25.87 -18.95
N SER A 350 -31.42 25.18 -18.92
CA SER A 350 -30.68 24.85 -17.68
C SER A 350 -29.53 25.82 -17.51
N GLU A 351 -29.51 26.57 -16.43
CA GLU A 351 -28.59 27.70 -16.18
C GLU A 351 -27.48 27.35 -15.17
N GLY A 352 -27.23 26.05 -15.02
CA GLY A 352 -26.13 25.49 -14.24
C GLY A 352 -26.36 24.01 -13.93
N MET A 353 -25.65 23.50 -12.94
CA MET A 353 -25.63 22.09 -12.57
C MET A 353 -25.52 21.90 -11.07
N VAL A 354 -26.35 21.03 -10.48
CA VAL A 354 -26.26 20.61 -9.08
C VAL A 354 -25.31 19.42 -8.96
N LEU A 355 -24.51 19.39 -7.90
CA LEU A 355 -23.57 18.28 -7.65
C LEU A 355 -24.20 17.16 -6.82
N ALA A 356 -24.02 15.93 -7.30
CA ALA A 356 -24.44 14.72 -6.61
C ALA A 356 -23.37 13.62 -6.76
N ALA A 357 -23.20 12.79 -5.74
CA ALA A 357 -22.32 11.63 -5.75
C ALA A 357 -23.09 10.37 -6.22
N SER A 358 -22.43 9.52 -7.02
CA SER A 358 -22.96 8.23 -7.47
C SER A 358 -21.82 7.30 -7.87
N ASP A 359 -21.96 6.00 -7.62
CA ASP A 359 -21.04 4.95 -8.11
C ASP A 359 -21.81 3.76 -8.72
N GLU A 360 -21.10 2.69 -9.11
CA GLU A 360 -21.71 1.46 -9.65
C GLU A 360 -22.55 0.69 -8.61
N ARG A 361 -22.51 1.08 -7.33
CA ARG A 361 -23.17 0.43 -6.20
C ARG A 361 -24.39 1.22 -5.70
N GLY A 362 -24.57 2.49 -6.10
CA GLY A 362 -25.78 3.27 -5.86
C GLY A 362 -25.63 4.80 -5.99
N GLY A 363 -26.78 5.51 -5.99
CA GLY A 363 -26.91 6.97 -6.13
C GLY A 363 -28.15 7.36 -6.94
N PRO A 364 -28.45 8.67 -7.13
CA PRO A 364 -27.63 9.85 -6.79
C PRO A 364 -27.82 10.39 -5.37
N TYR A 365 -26.75 10.90 -4.75
CA TYR A 365 -26.75 11.55 -3.43
C TYR A 365 -26.38 13.04 -3.55
N ILE A 366 -27.32 13.94 -3.25
CA ILE A 366 -27.10 15.39 -3.34
C ILE A 366 -26.12 15.85 -2.24
N LEU A 367 -25.10 16.63 -2.63
CA LEU A 367 -24.15 17.21 -1.68
C LEU A 367 -24.80 18.34 -0.87
N SER A 368 -24.74 18.25 0.45
CA SER A 368 -25.31 19.24 1.38
C SER A 368 -24.19 19.89 2.20
N PRO A 369 -24.17 21.22 2.36
CA PRO A 369 -23.17 21.90 3.20
C PRO A 369 -23.51 21.79 4.70
N ASP A 370 -22.50 21.98 5.55
CA ASP A 370 -22.66 22.04 7.00
C ASP A 370 -23.51 23.24 7.46
N SER A 371 -24.01 23.17 8.70
CA SER A 371 -24.82 24.21 9.32
C SER A 371 -24.08 25.55 9.37
N GLY A 372 -24.76 26.63 8.95
CA GLY A 372 -24.20 27.98 8.89
C GLY A 372 -23.89 28.47 7.47
N ALA A 373 -23.88 27.58 6.49
CA ALA A 373 -23.83 27.95 5.08
C ALA A 373 -25.10 28.72 4.66
N GLN A 374 -24.94 29.75 3.82
CA GLN A 374 -26.03 30.58 3.30
C GLN A 374 -26.04 30.56 1.77
N ALA A 375 -27.22 30.79 1.18
CA ALA A 375 -27.39 30.90 -0.27
C ALA A 375 -26.45 31.98 -0.84
N GLY A 376 -25.75 31.64 -1.93
CA GLY A 376 -24.79 32.51 -2.61
C GLY A 376 -23.37 32.48 -2.08
N MET A 377 -23.07 31.80 -0.97
CA MET A 377 -21.69 31.61 -0.51
C MET A 377 -20.88 30.82 -1.55
N ARG A 378 -19.67 31.29 -1.86
CA ARG A 378 -18.75 30.64 -2.80
C ARG A 378 -18.01 29.48 -2.11
N VAL A 379 -17.98 28.33 -2.75
CA VAL A 379 -17.18 27.16 -2.35
C VAL A 379 -15.76 27.35 -2.90
N LYS A 380 -14.75 27.12 -2.07
CA LYS A 380 -13.34 27.37 -2.36
C LYS A 380 -12.48 26.18 -1.97
#